data_AF-A0A955IKA6-F1
#
_entry.id   AF-A0A955IKA6-F1
#
_cell.length_a   1.000
_cell.length_b   1.000
_cell.length_c   1.000
_cell.angle_alpha   90.00
_cell.angle_beta   90.00
_cell.angle_gamma   90.00
#
_symmetry.space_group_name_H-M   'P 1'
#
loop_
_entity.id
_entity.type
_entity.pdbx_description
1 polymer ?
#
loop_
_entity_poly.entity_id
_entity_poly.type
_entity_poly.pdbx_seq_one_letter_code
_entity_poly.pdbx_strand_id
1 'polypeptide(L)'
;KAGHQMTQNAAPGMLSGPAVMIISAVLFGYFGFGTTWLTTSAITGQVLFFVVLWEWTLKGSAIAFALCAAVTFVRPFAGNALYAVLGLISAAAMVLVLVLDLADTQHTVGSPWLIGIFAAWNAYGSWGSITDLRRVAAASRHDARDERP
;
A
#
# COMPACT_ATOMS: atom_id res chain seq x y z
N LYS A 1 31.09 -20.13 34.02
CA LYS A 1 29.80 -19.39 34.08
C LYS A 1 30.07 -17.93 33.72
N ALA A 2 30.09 -17.60 32.44
CA ALA A 2 30.10 -16.22 31.95
C ALA A 2 28.89 -16.13 31.03
N GLY A 3 27.86 -15.46 31.53
CA GLY A 3 26.52 -15.45 30.95
C GLY A 3 26.51 -14.74 29.61
N HIS A 4 25.89 -15.40 28.65
CA HIS A 4 25.20 -14.80 27.51
C HIS A 4 24.45 -13.53 27.96
N GLN A 5 25.04 -12.36 27.77
CA GLN A 5 24.26 -11.16 27.52
C GLN A 5 24.14 -11.04 26.01
N MET A 6 23.15 -11.74 25.45
CA MET A 6 22.54 -11.33 24.19
C MET A 6 22.00 -9.93 24.44
N THR A 7 22.76 -8.91 24.05
CA THR A 7 22.24 -7.58 23.79
C THR A 7 21.27 -7.71 22.63
N GLN A 8 20.01 -8.04 22.95
CA GLN A 8 18.83 -7.68 22.18
C GLN A 8 18.75 -6.14 22.12
N ASN A 9 19.73 -5.52 21.47
CA ASN A 9 19.53 -4.21 20.89
C ASN A 9 18.62 -4.47 19.69
N ALA A 10 17.32 -4.56 19.96
CA ALA A 10 16.30 -4.40 18.94
C ALA A 10 16.59 -3.04 18.30
N ALA A 11 17.25 -3.06 17.15
CA ALA A 11 17.47 -1.85 16.37
C ALA A 11 16.11 -1.19 16.18
N PRO A 12 15.95 0.10 16.52
CA PRO A 12 14.71 0.83 16.29
C PRO A 12 14.60 1.15 14.80
N GLY A 13 14.34 0.10 14.04
CA GLY A 13 14.01 0.11 12.63
C GLY A 13 12.91 -0.91 12.46
N MET A 14 11.79 -0.73 13.16
CA MET A 14 10.56 -1.44 12.83
C MET A 14 10.27 -1.08 11.38
N LEU A 15 10.61 -2.00 10.48
CA LEU A 15 9.93 -2.15 9.20
C LEU A 15 8.46 -1.83 9.45
N SER A 16 7.92 -0.87 8.70
CA SER A 16 6.51 -0.47 8.69
C SER A 16 5.65 -1.68 9.04
N GLY A 17 5.25 -1.76 10.31
CA GLY A 17 4.81 -3.03 10.86
C GLY A 17 3.57 -3.55 10.13
N PRO A 18 3.21 -4.83 10.29
CA PRO A 18 2.01 -5.38 9.63
C PRO A 18 0.74 -4.57 9.92
N ALA A 19 0.73 -3.79 11.01
CA ALA A 19 -0.33 -2.83 11.34
C ALA A 19 -0.70 -1.88 10.19
N VAL A 20 0.26 -1.23 9.51
CA VAL A 20 -0.08 -0.27 8.42
C VAL A 20 -0.73 -0.96 7.22
N MET A 21 -0.26 -2.18 6.94
CA MET A 21 -0.80 -3.02 5.86
C MET A 21 -2.22 -3.48 6.21
N ILE A 22 -2.48 -3.86 7.45
CA ILE A 22 -3.82 -4.22 7.95
C ILE A 22 -4.76 -3.02 7.91
N ILE A 23 -4.32 -1.85 8.39
CA ILE A 23 -5.12 -0.62 8.33
C ILE A 23 -5.47 -0.30 6.88
N SER A 24 -4.51 -0.41 5.96
CA SER A 24 -4.75 -0.23 4.53
C SER A 24 -5.73 -1.29 3.99
N ALA A 25 -5.58 -2.55 4.35
CA ALA A 25 -6.50 -3.61 3.93
C ALA A 25 -7.94 -3.35 4.40
N VAL A 26 -8.12 -2.94 5.66
CA VAL A 26 -9.44 -2.62 6.24
C VAL A 26 -10.04 -1.39 5.57
N LEU A 27 -9.25 -0.32 5.42
CA LEU A 27 -9.71 0.92 4.81
C LEU A 27 -10.20 0.66 3.37
N PHE A 28 -9.35 0.04 2.55
CA PHE A 28 -9.69 -0.25 1.15
C PHE A 28 -10.78 -1.32 1.05
N GLY A 29 -10.83 -2.26 1.99
CA GLY A 29 -11.87 -3.28 2.06
C GLY A 29 -13.24 -2.68 2.37
N TYR A 30 -13.31 -1.71 3.28
CA TYR A 30 -14.54 -0.99 3.59
C TYR A 30 -15.10 -0.29 2.34
N PHE A 31 -14.28 0.47 1.62
CA PHE A 31 -14.74 1.17 0.41
C PHE A 31 -14.92 0.26 -0.82
N GLY A 32 -14.15 -0.83 -0.91
CA GLY A 32 -14.18 -1.74 -2.05
C GLY A 32 -15.26 -2.82 -1.98
N PHE A 33 -15.56 -3.33 -0.78
CA PHE A 33 -16.56 -4.39 -0.57
C PHE A 33 -17.78 -3.92 0.22
N GLY A 34 -17.61 -2.93 1.10
CA GLY A 34 -18.71 -2.37 1.90
C GLY A 34 -19.55 -1.32 1.18
N THR A 35 -19.07 -0.80 0.05
CA THR A 35 -19.76 0.19 -0.78
C THR A 35 -19.88 -0.34 -2.20
N THR A 36 -21.05 -0.14 -2.82
CA THR A 36 -21.25 -0.41 -4.25
C THR A 36 -21.14 0.89 -5.03
N TRP A 37 -20.29 0.91 -6.06
CA TRP A 37 -20.12 2.05 -6.95
C TRP A 37 -20.95 1.83 -8.22
N LEU A 38 -21.65 2.86 -8.69
CA LEU A 38 -22.45 2.78 -9.91
C LEU A 38 -21.54 2.84 -11.13
N THR A 39 -21.20 1.66 -11.67
CA THR A 39 -20.31 1.54 -12.84
C THR A 39 -20.95 2.02 -14.15
N THR A 40 -22.23 2.34 -14.14
CA THR A 40 -22.97 2.84 -15.30
C THR A 40 -23.61 4.18 -15.00
N SER A 41 -23.58 5.10 -15.97
CA SER A 41 -24.30 6.37 -15.88
C SER A 41 -25.80 6.14 -15.76
N ALA A 42 -26.43 6.74 -14.76
CA ALA A 42 -27.88 6.67 -14.59
C ALA A 42 -28.66 7.40 -15.70
N ILE A 43 -27.99 8.30 -16.43
CA ILE A 43 -28.59 9.12 -17.48
C ILE A 43 -28.46 8.42 -18.84
N THR A 44 -27.27 7.95 -19.18
CA THR A 44 -26.97 7.43 -20.52
C THR A 44 -26.89 5.90 -20.58
N GLY A 45 -26.87 5.21 -19.44
CA GLY A 45 -26.67 3.75 -19.35
C GLY A 45 -25.27 3.27 -19.75
N GLN A 46 -24.34 4.20 -20.05
CA GLN A 46 -23.00 3.85 -20.49
C GLN A 46 -22.12 3.41 -19.32
N VAL A 47 -21.24 2.44 -19.58
CA VAL A 47 -20.25 1.98 -18.60
C VAL A 47 -19.16 3.04 -18.43
N LEU A 48 -18.99 3.50 -17.21
CA LEU A 48 -17.99 4.49 -16.81
C LEU A 48 -16.71 3.76 -16.42
N PHE A 49 -15.76 3.68 -17.35
CA PHE A 49 -14.50 2.95 -17.17
C PHE A 49 -13.75 3.34 -15.90
N PHE A 50 -13.67 4.64 -15.58
CA PHE A 50 -12.97 5.13 -14.40
C PHE A 50 -13.65 4.71 -13.08
N VAL A 51 -14.97 4.52 -13.06
CA VAL A 51 -15.70 3.96 -11.91
C VAL A 51 -15.39 2.48 -11.74
N VAL A 52 -15.38 1.73 -12.83
CA VAL A 52 -14.99 0.30 -12.81
C VAL A 52 -13.55 0.17 -12.29
N LEU A 53 -12.63 1.01 -12.81
CA LEU A 53 -11.24 1.03 -12.39
C LEU A 53 -11.10 1.38 -10.91
N TRP A 54 -11.84 2.37 -10.41
CA TRP A 54 -11.88 2.74 -8.99
C TRP A 54 -12.29 1.56 -8.11
N GLU A 55 -13.43 0.94 -8.41
CA GLU A 55 -13.97 -0.18 -7.64
C GLU A 55 -13.01 -1.37 -7.58
N TRP A 56 -12.44 -1.74 -8.73
CA TRP A 56 -11.47 -2.84 -8.79
C TRP A 56 -10.15 -2.49 -8.13
N THR A 57 -9.70 -1.24 -8.19
CA THR A 57 -8.50 -0.81 -7.47
C THR A 57 -8.72 -0.91 -5.97
N LEU A 58 -9.88 -0.49 -5.44
CA LEU A 58 -10.19 -0.64 -4.02
C LEU A 58 -10.16 -2.10 -3.56
N LYS A 59 -10.87 -2.98 -4.28
CA LYS A 59 -10.94 -4.42 -3.97
C LYS A 59 -9.58 -5.10 -4.09
N GLY A 60 -8.88 -4.83 -5.20
CA GLY A 60 -7.56 -5.38 -5.47
C GLY A 60 -6.54 -4.97 -4.41
N SER A 61 -6.50 -3.68 -4.06
CA SER A 61 -5.60 -3.15 -3.03
C SER A 61 -5.91 -3.71 -1.64
N ALA A 62 -7.19 -3.86 -1.28
CA ALA A 62 -7.58 -4.47 -0.01
C ALA A 62 -7.02 -5.90 0.14
N ILE A 63 -7.20 -6.74 -0.88
CA ILE A 63 -6.70 -8.12 -0.91
C ILE A 63 -5.16 -8.12 -0.89
N ALA A 64 -4.54 -7.30 -1.74
CA ALA A 64 -3.08 -7.18 -1.82
C ALA A 64 -2.47 -6.81 -0.47
N PHE A 65 -3.01 -5.82 0.22
CA PHE A 65 -2.48 -5.37 1.52
C PHE A 65 -2.70 -6.40 2.63
N ALA A 66 -3.81 -7.13 2.61
CA ALA A 66 -4.02 -8.26 3.51
C ALA A 66 -2.98 -9.36 3.29
N LEU A 67 -2.67 -9.69 2.04
CA LEU A 67 -1.63 -10.66 1.70
C LEU A 67 -0.23 -10.17 2.11
N CYS A 68 0.09 -8.89 1.88
CA CYS A 68 1.35 -8.30 2.35
C CYS A 68 1.49 -8.39 3.88
N ALA A 69 0.42 -8.12 4.62
CA ALA A 69 0.41 -8.26 6.07
C ALA A 69 0.68 -9.72 6.49
N ALA A 70 -0.03 -10.69 5.88
CA ALA A 70 0.17 -12.11 6.12
C ALA A 70 1.61 -12.56 5.84
N VAL A 71 2.18 -12.13 4.71
CA VAL A 71 3.57 -12.42 4.36
C VAL A 71 4.53 -11.76 5.35
N THR A 72 4.23 -10.55 5.86
CA THR A 72 5.09 -9.83 6.79
C THR A 72 5.26 -10.56 8.12
N PHE A 73 4.26 -11.31 8.59
CA PHE A 73 4.39 -12.13 9.80
C PHE A 73 5.42 -13.25 9.68
N VAL A 74 5.66 -13.77 8.46
CA VAL A 74 6.59 -14.88 8.22
C VAL A 74 7.92 -14.39 7.63
N ARG A 75 7.86 -13.43 6.71
CA ARG A 75 8.99 -12.87 5.97
C ARG A 75 8.86 -11.34 5.91
N PRO A 76 9.26 -10.61 6.98
CA PRO A 76 9.07 -9.17 7.09
C PRO A 76 9.61 -8.37 5.90
N PHE A 77 10.81 -8.71 5.42
CA PHE A 77 11.42 -8.02 4.27
C PHE A 77 10.59 -8.20 2.98
N ALA A 78 10.16 -9.43 2.69
CA ALA A 78 9.38 -9.72 1.49
C ALA A 78 8.00 -9.06 1.53
N GLY A 79 7.33 -9.09 2.70
CA GLY A 79 6.04 -8.44 2.87
C GLY A 79 6.11 -6.92 2.69
N ASN A 80 7.14 -6.27 3.23
CA ASN A 80 7.36 -4.83 3.01
C ASN A 80 7.72 -4.48 1.57
N ALA A 81 8.52 -5.32 0.89
CA ALA A 81 8.82 -5.13 -0.53
C ALA A 81 7.57 -5.26 -1.40
N LEU A 82 6.72 -6.25 -1.12
CA LEU A 82 5.44 -6.41 -1.81
C LEU A 82 4.51 -5.22 -1.53
N TYR A 83 4.41 -4.77 -0.28
CA TYR A 83 3.59 -3.61 0.08
C TYR A 83 4.07 -2.33 -0.61
N ALA A 84 5.38 -2.09 -0.69
CA ALA A 84 5.94 -0.96 -1.40
C ALA A 84 5.55 -0.94 -2.89
N VAL A 85 5.64 -2.09 -3.56
CA VAL A 85 5.33 -2.19 -5.00
C VAL A 85 3.83 -2.09 -5.23
N LEU A 86 3.02 -2.87 -4.51
CA LEU A 86 1.58 -2.92 -4.69
C LEU A 86 0.92 -1.60 -4.24
N GLY A 87 1.44 -0.96 -3.20
CA GLY A 87 1.03 0.37 -2.78
C GLY A 87 1.30 1.42 -3.86
N LEU A 88 2.48 1.43 -4.50
CA LEU A 88 2.75 2.36 -5.61
C LEU A 88 1.85 2.11 -6.82
N ILE A 89 1.60 0.84 -7.16
CA ILE A 89 0.67 0.48 -8.24
C ILE A 89 -0.74 0.99 -7.91
N SER A 90 -1.20 0.77 -6.67
CA SER A 90 -2.50 1.28 -6.21
C SER A 90 -2.54 2.81 -6.25
N ALA A 91 -1.48 3.50 -5.83
CA ALA A 91 -1.42 4.96 -5.86
C ALA A 91 -1.53 5.47 -7.30
N ALA A 92 -0.77 4.89 -8.22
CA ALA A 92 -0.80 5.24 -9.64
C ALA A 92 -2.18 5.00 -10.27
N ALA A 93 -2.83 3.88 -9.96
CA ALA A 93 -4.18 3.59 -10.41
C ALA A 93 -5.19 4.62 -9.87
N MET A 94 -5.10 5.01 -8.60
CA MET A 94 -5.97 6.06 -8.04
C MET A 94 -5.71 7.44 -8.66
N VAL A 95 -4.46 7.79 -8.95
CA VAL A 95 -4.14 9.03 -9.68
C VAL A 95 -4.74 9.00 -11.09
N LEU A 96 -4.67 7.86 -11.79
CA LEU A 96 -5.30 7.71 -13.10
C LEU A 96 -6.82 7.89 -13.01
N VAL A 97 -7.47 7.25 -12.02
CA VAL A 97 -8.91 7.45 -11.76
C VAL A 97 -9.21 8.93 -11.52
N LEU A 98 -8.44 9.61 -10.67
CA LEU A 98 -8.62 11.03 -10.39
C LEU A 98 -8.49 11.90 -11.64
N VAL A 99 -7.50 11.64 -12.49
CA VAL A 99 -7.32 12.39 -13.74
C VAL A 99 -8.50 12.16 -14.69
N LEU A 100 -8.98 10.93 -14.81
CA LEU A 100 -10.14 10.61 -15.65
C LEU A 100 -11.42 11.23 -15.10
N ASP A 101 -11.62 11.21 -13.78
CA ASP A 101 -12.77 11.81 -13.08
C ASP A 101 -12.79 13.33 -13.24
N LEU A 102 -11.64 14.00 -13.13
CA LEU A 102 -11.54 15.45 -13.34
C LEU A 102 -11.66 15.87 -14.81
N ALA A 103 -11.35 14.96 -15.74
CA ALA A 103 -11.50 15.20 -17.18
C ALA A 103 -12.95 15.02 -17.67
N ASP A 104 -13.75 14.18 -16.99
CA ASP A 104 -15.17 14.00 -17.26
C ASP A 104 -16.00 15.04 -16.49
N THR A 105 -16.49 16.06 -17.19
CA THR A 105 -17.31 17.11 -16.56
C THR A 105 -18.77 16.71 -16.37
N GLN A 106 -19.18 15.53 -16.87
CA GLN A 106 -20.56 15.06 -16.84
C GLN A 106 -20.82 13.98 -15.78
N HIS A 107 -19.79 13.24 -15.39
CA HIS A 107 -19.89 12.13 -14.45
C HIS A 107 -18.85 12.25 -13.34
N THR A 108 -19.18 11.75 -12.15
CA THR A 108 -18.23 11.68 -11.03
C THR A 108 -18.29 10.30 -10.37
N VAL A 109 -17.13 9.74 -10.03
CA VAL A 109 -16.98 8.52 -9.22
C VAL A 109 -17.42 8.76 -7.78
N GLY A 110 -17.22 9.99 -7.30
CA GLY A 110 -17.41 10.38 -5.91
C GLY A 110 -16.70 11.69 -5.62
N SER A 111 -16.22 11.86 -4.39
CA SER A 111 -15.43 13.04 -4.02
C SER A 111 -14.01 12.94 -4.56
N PRO A 112 -13.53 13.88 -5.41
CA PRO A 112 -12.15 13.87 -5.91
C PRO A 112 -11.11 13.91 -4.78
N TRP A 113 -11.46 14.54 -3.65
CA TRP A 113 -10.63 14.59 -2.46
C TRP A 113 -10.39 13.21 -1.84
N LEU A 114 -11.40 12.34 -1.84
CA LEU A 114 -11.27 10.98 -1.31
C LEU A 114 -10.27 10.16 -2.15
N ILE A 115 -10.37 10.27 -3.48
CA ILE A 115 -9.47 9.59 -4.42
C ILE A 115 -8.03 10.08 -4.20
N GLY A 116 -7.85 11.40 -4.08
CA GLY A 116 -6.56 12.01 -3.79
C GLY A 116 -5.95 11.57 -2.46
N ILE A 117 -6.77 11.49 -1.40
CA ILE A 117 -6.33 10.98 -0.09
C ILE A 117 -5.88 9.53 -0.18
N PHE A 118 -6.59 8.67 -0.91
CA PHE A 118 -6.18 7.26 -1.07
C PHE A 118 -4.91 7.11 -1.92
N ALA A 119 -4.75 7.92 -2.95
CA ALA A 119 -3.50 7.97 -3.71
C ALA A 119 -2.33 8.36 -2.79
N ALA A 120 -2.50 9.43 -2.01
CA ALA A 120 -1.49 9.92 -1.07
C ALA A 120 -1.19 8.91 0.04
N TRP A 121 -2.22 8.26 0.61
CA TRP A 121 -2.07 7.22 1.63
C TRP A 121 -1.20 6.06 1.14
N ASN A 122 -1.48 5.56 -0.06
CA ASN A 122 -0.71 4.47 -0.66
C ASN A 122 0.73 4.88 -1.00
N ALA A 123 0.91 6.10 -1.53
CA ALA A 123 2.25 6.64 -1.80
C ALA A 123 3.06 6.78 -0.50
N TYR A 124 2.44 7.28 0.57
CA TYR A 124 3.05 7.44 1.88
C TYR A 124 3.46 6.08 2.48
N GLY A 125 2.54 5.10 2.51
CA GLY A 125 2.83 3.76 3.00
C GLY A 125 3.98 3.10 2.22
N SER A 126 3.95 3.22 0.89
CA SER A 126 5.00 2.67 0.03
C SER A 126 6.36 3.32 0.25
N TRP A 127 6.38 4.64 0.39
CA TRP A 127 7.60 5.39 0.69
C TRP A 127 8.22 4.93 2.02
N GLY A 128 7.39 4.79 3.07
CA GLY A 128 7.83 4.26 4.37
C GLY A 128 8.51 2.90 4.23
N SER A 129 7.86 1.94 3.56
CA SER A 129 8.45 0.62 3.35
C SER A 129 9.74 0.65 2.52
N ILE A 130 9.83 1.50 1.50
CA ILE A 130 11.09 1.69 0.74
C ILE A 130 12.20 2.20 1.65
N THR A 131 11.91 3.18 2.51
CA THR A 131 12.92 3.72 3.43
C THR A 131 13.40 2.68 4.43
N ASP A 132 12.50 1.82 4.92
CA ASP A 132 12.86 0.76 5.86
C ASP A 132 13.71 -0.32 5.18
N LEU A 133 13.33 -0.73 3.97
CA LEU A 133 14.10 -1.69 3.16
C LEU A 133 15.51 -1.17 2.86
N ARG A 134 15.65 0.13 2.56
CA ARG A 134 16.96 0.77 2.34
C ARG A 134 17.82 0.76 3.61
N ARG A 135 17.24 1.00 4.78
CA ARG A 135 17.96 0.96 6.07
C ARG A 135 18.47 -0.44 6.37
N VAL A 136 17.63 -1.46 6.20
CA VAL A 136 18.04 -2.87 6.39
C VAL A 136 19.15 -3.25 5.42
N ALA A 137 18.99 -2.90 4.14
CA ALA A 137 20.01 -3.19 3.12
C ALA A 137 21.35 -2.48 3.38
N ALA A 138 21.33 -1.27 3.93
CA ALA A 138 22.53 -0.53 4.31
C ALA A 138 23.26 -1.20 5.49
N ALA A 139 22.52 -1.61 6.53
CA ALA A 139 23.09 -2.30 7.68
C ALA A 139 23.79 -3.61 7.28
N SER A 140 23.13 -4.45 6.48
CA SER A 140 23.71 -5.72 6.01
C SER A 140 24.97 -5.55 5.15
N ARG A 141 25.15 -4.39 4.51
CA ARG A 141 26.37 -4.08 3.74
C ARG A 141 27.53 -3.64 4.62
N HIS A 142 27.26 -3.04 5.78
CA HIS A 142 28.29 -2.67 6.75
C HIS A 142 28.85 -3.91 7.44
N ASP A 143 28.00 -4.80 7.93
CA ASP A 143 28.43 -6.05 8.58
C ASP A 143 29.31 -6.90 7.65
N ALA A 144 28.92 -7.02 6.37
CA ALA A 144 29.69 -7.77 5.37
C ALA A 144 31.04 -7.13 4.95
N ARG A 145 31.30 -5.87 5.34
CA ARG A 145 32.60 -5.21 5.14
C ARG A 145 33.52 -5.42 6.33
N ASP A 146 32.98 -5.41 7.55
CA ASP A 146 33.74 -5.62 8.77
C ASP A 146 34.25 -7.07 8.91
N GLU A 147 33.61 -8.02 8.21
CA GLU A 147 34.03 -9.44 8.15
C GLU A 147 35.13 -9.75 7.11
N ARG A 148 35.63 -8.76 6.34
CA ARG A 148 36.73 -9.00 5.37
C ARG A 148 38.10 -8.69 6.02
N PRO A 149 39.01 -9.68 6.14
CA PRO A 149 40.34 -9.48 6.70
C PRO A 149 41.27 -8.63 5.82
#